data_AF-A0A535MU92-F1
#
_entry.id   AF-A0A535MU92-F1
#
_cell.length_a   1.000
_cell.length_b   1.000
_cell.length_c   1.000
_cell.angle_alpha   90.00
_cell.angle_beta   90.00
_cell.angle_gamma   90.00
#
_symmetry.space_group_name_H-M   'P 1'
#
loop_
_entity.id
_entity.type
_entity.pdbx_description
1 polymer ?
#
loop_
_entity_poly.entity_id
_entity_poly.type
_entity_poly.pdbx_seq_one_letter_code
_entity_poly.pdbx_strand_id
1 'polypeptide(L)'
;MTRALQHLTLSPDLLVQLGPPVNARAPLFLYGAPGNGKTTIAEACAELLGEPIFIPYAIDIEGQVMRLYDPLHHQRIQRQMPGNFDPRWVLVKRPFVKAGGELTTAQLSPSFDPLMRYYEAPIHLKANGGIFLLDDFGRQDSSPRALLNRLIVALERRIDY
;
A
#
# COMPACT_ATOMS: atom_id res chain seq x y z
N MET A 1 12.58 -13.45 -8.45
CA MET A 1 13.12 -12.15 -8.00
C MET A 1 13.85 -11.37 -9.09
N THR A 2 14.56 -12.00 -10.04
CA THR A 2 15.45 -11.27 -10.95
C THR A 2 14.75 -10.43 -12.04
N ARG A 3 13.60 -10.84 -12.60
CA ARG A 3 12.99 -10.12 -13.75
C ARG A 3 12.49 -8.70 -13.44
N ALA A 4 11.81 -8.49 -12.32
CA ALA A 4 11.29 -7.16 -11.95
C ALA A 4 12.41 -6.14 -11.67
N LEU A 5 13.57 -6.61 -11.22
CA LEU A 5 14.71 -5.75 -10.84
C LEU A 5 15.76 -5.65 -11.95
N GLN A 6 15.58 -6.31 -13.09
CA GLN A 6 16.56 -6.34 -14.20
C GLN A 6 16.83 -4.97 -14.83
N HIS A 7 15.87 -4.06 -14.76
CA HIS A 7 16.01 -2.70 -15.28
C HIS A 7 16.71 -1.75 -14.28
N LEU A 8 16.99 -2.22 -13.04
CA LEU A 8 17.68 -1.47 -12.01
C LEU A 8 19.12 -1.99 -11.84
N THR A 9 20.09 -1.09 -11.89
CA THR A 9 21.49 -1.42 -11.53
C THR A 9 21.62 -1.46 -10.00
N LEU A 10 21.19 -2.56 -9.40
CA LEU A 10 21.32 -2.79 -7.95
C LEU A 10 22.56 -3.61 -7.64
N SER A 11 23.25 -3.29 -6.53
CA SER A 11 24.32 -4.13 -6.05
C SER A 11 23.76 -5.51 -5.64
N PRO A 12 24.50 -6.60 -5.87
CA PRO A 12 24.10 -7.93 -5.42
C PRO A 12 23.76 -7.98 -3.93
N ASP A 13 24.51 -7.25 -3.10
CA ASP A 13 24.29 -7.19 -1.66
C ASP A 13 22.94 -6.55 -1.30
N LEU A 14 22.53 -5.50 -2.01
CA LEU A 14 21.24 -4.87 -1.81
C LEU A 14 20.09 -5.82 -2.19
N LEU A 15 20.24 -6.58 -3.27
CA LEU A 15 19.25 -7.61 -3.64
C LEU A 15 19.08 -8.68 -2.56
N VAL A 16 20.20 -9.13 -1.98
CA VAL A 16 20.20 -10.09 -0.86
C VAL A 16 19.52 -9.51 0.38
N GLN A 17 19.75 -8.22 0.68
CA GLN A 17 19.13 -7.55 1.82
C GLN A 17 17.63 -7.29 1.62
N LEU A 18 17.18 -7.00 0.40
CA LEU A 18 15.77 -6.74 0.10
C LEU A 18 14.91 -8.01 0.10
N GLY A 19 15.49 -9.17 -0.24
CA GLY A 19 14.74 -10.42 -0.38
C GLY A 19 13.95 -10.84 0.87
N PRO A 20 14.59 -10.98 2.04
CA PRO A 20 13.91 -11.38 3.27
C PRO A 20 12.72 -10.47 3.66
N PRO A 21 12.85 -9.13 3.76
CA PRO A 21 11.74 -8.27 4.15
C PRO A 21 10.60 -8.24 3.12
N VAL A 22 10.92 -8.26 1.81
CA VAL A 22 9.90 -8.30 0.75
C VAL A 22 9.11 -9.61 0.82
N ASN A 23 9.78 -10.75 0.97
CA ASN A 23 9.12 -12.05 1.11
C ASN A 23 8.32 -12.17 2.41
N ALA A 24 8.83 -11.61 3.51
CA ALA A 24 8.15 -11.58 4.80
C ALA A 24 7.00 -10.55 4.87
N ARG A 25 6.85 -9.70 3.84
CA ARG A 25 5.96 -8.52 3.83
C ARG A 25 6.17 -7.65 5.08
N ALA A 26 7.42 -7.49 5.47
CA ALA A 26 7.82 -6.73 6.64
C ALA A 26 8.04 -5.25 6.27
N PRO A 27 7.89 -4.33 7.24
CA PRO A 27 8.31 -2.93 7.06
C PRO A 27 9.78 -2.85 6.64
N LEU A 28 10.07 -1.95 5.72
CA LEU A 28 11.41 -1.71 5.21
C LEU A 28 11.68 -0.21 5.15
N PHE A 29 12.82 0.20 5.70
CA PHE A 29 13.27 1.59 5.63
C PHE A 29 14.43 1.70 4.62
N LEU A 30 14.16 2.29 3.46
CA LEU A 30 15.16 2.54 2.42
C LEU A 30 15.79 3.92 2.63
N TYR A 31 17.09 3.96 2.92
CA TYR A 31 17.84 5.20 3.13
C TYR A 31 19.10 5.27 2.27
N GLY A 32 19.64 6.48 2.08
CA GLY A 32 20.80 6.75 1.26
C GLY A 32 20.67 8.08 0.51
N ALA A 33 21.72 8.46 -0.23
CA ALA A 33 21.78 9.73 -0.94
C ALA A 33 20.57 9.95 -1.88
N PRO A 34 20.14 11.20 -2.11
CA PRO A 34 19.16 11.54 -3.14
C PRO A 34 19.60 11.00 -4.52
N GLY A 35 18.65 10.57 -5.35
CA GLY A 35 18.94 10.08 -6.71
C GLY A 35 19.31 8.59 -6.84
N ASN A 36 19.48 7.84 -5.75
CA ASN A 36 19.83 6.41 -5.80
C ASN A 36 18.67 5.45 -6.12
N GLY A 37 17.57 5.94 -6.71
CA GLY A 37 16.46 5.08 -7.17
C GLY A 37 15.66 4.38 -6.06
N LYS A 38 15.60 4.93 -4.83
CA LYS A 38 14.86 4.33 -3.70
C LYS A 38 13.38 4.07 -4.03
N THR A 39 12.72 5.05 -4.64
CA THR A 39 11.33 4.94 -5.10
C THR A 39 11.18 3.83 -6.15
N THR A 40 12.10 3.78 -7.12
CA THR A 40 12.10 2.76 -8.18
C THR A 40 12.34 1.36 -7.64
N ILE A 41 13.21 1.21 -6.62
CA ILE A 41 13.40 -0.06 -5.90
C ILE A 41 12.09 -0.49 -5.24
N ALA A 42 11.39 0.42 -4.55
CA ALA A 42 10.12 0.11 -3.90
C ALA A 42 9.04 -0.31 -4.91
N GLU A 43 8.94 0.36 -6.06
CA GLU A 43 8.04 0.01 -7.16
C GLU A 43 8.34 -1.40 -7.69
N ALA A 44 9.61 -1.71 -7.95
CA ALA A 44 10.01 -3.03 -8.42
C ALA A 44 9.79 -4.13 -7.37
N CYS A 45 9.89 -3.82 -6.07
CA CYS A 45 9.49 -4.73 -5.00
C CYS A 45 7.98 -5.05 -5.03
N ALA A 46 7.12 -4.11 -5.44
CA ALA A 46 5.68 -4.39 -5.57
C ALA A 46 5.39 -5.42 -6.66
N GLU A 47 6.12 -5.39 -7.76
CA GLU A 47 6.00 -6.41 -8.83
C GLU A 47 6.41 -7.81 -8.34
N LEU A 48 7.28 -7.90 -7.33
CA LEU A 48 7.71 -9.17 -6.75
C LEU A 48 6.67 -9.82 -5.83
N LEU A 49 5.64 -9.08 -5.41
CA LEU A 49 4.61 -9.62 -4.51
C LEU A 49 3.69 -10.65 -5.19
N GLY A 50 3.77 -10.77 -6.53
CA GLY A 50 3.16 -11.84 -7.31
C GLY A 50 1.86 -11.43 -8.00
N GLU A 51 0.99 -12.41 -8.21
CA GLU A 51 -0.23 -12.26 -9.01
C GLU A 51 -1.21 -11.21 -8.45
N PRO A 52 -2.08 -10.65 -9.31
CA PRO A 52 -3.21 -9.82 -8.93
C PRO A 52 -4.07 -10.41 -7.81
N ILE A 53 -4.74 -9.55 -7.05
CA ILE A 53 -5.55 -9.94 -5.90
C ILE A 53 -6.98 -9.43 -6.02
N PHE A 54 -7.91 -10.13 -5.37
CA PHE A 54 -9.26 -9.60 -5.15
C PHE A 54 -9.28 -8.77 -3.87
N ILE A 55 -9.86 -7.59 -3.95
CA ILE A 55 -10.19 -6.75 -2.80
C ILE A 55 -11.69 -6.50 -2.77
N PRO A 56 -12.32 -6.29 -1.61
CA PRO A 56 -13.70 -5.85 -1.57
C PRO A 56 -13.81 -4.42 -2.09
N TYR A 57 -14.92 -4.11 -2.78
CA TYR A 57 -15.22 -2.73 -3.18
C TYR A 57 -15.40 -1.82 -1.96
N ALA A 58 -16.11 -2.34 -0.95
CA ALA A 58 -16.33 -1.70 0.33
C ALA A 58 -16.44 -2.78 1.42
N ILE A 59 -16.21 -2.39 2.67
CA ILE A 59 -16.39 -3.24 3.85
C ILE A 59 -17.48 -2.67 4.74
N ASP A 60 -18.22 -3.55 5.41
CA ASP A 60 -19.20 -3.17 6.44
C ASP A 60 -18.52 -3.21 7.81
N ILE A 61 -18.71 -2.16 8.59
CA ILE A 61 -18.26 -2.05 9.97
C ILE A 61 -19.45 -1.59 10.80
N GLU A 62 -20.08 -2.53 11.51
CA GLU A 62 -21.23 -2.26 12.38
C GLU A 62 -22.38 -1.52 11.66
N GLY A 63 -22.66 -1.92 10.40
CA GLY A 63 -23.69 -1.28 9.58
C GLY A 63 -23.26 0.03 8.91
N GLN A 64 -22.02 0.47 9.10
CA GLN A 64 -21.42 1.56 8.33
C GLN A 64 -20.64 1.01 7.14
N VAL A 65 -20.90 1.58 5.96
CA VAL A 65 -20.16 1.22 4.74
C VAL A 65 -18.88 2.05 4.67
N MET A 66 -17.75 1.38 4.55
CA MET A 66 -16.46 2.01 4.25
C MET A 66 -15.95 1.56 2.88
N ARG A 67 -15.82 2.51 1.94
CA ARG A 67 -15.28 2.26 0.61
C ARG A 67 -13.79 1.97 0.70
N LEU A 68 -13.37 0.82 0.16
CA LEU A 68 -11.97 0.40 0.10
C LEU A 68 -11.40 0.56 -1.32
N TYR A 69 -12.14 0.08 -2.32
CA TYR A 69 -11.73 0.24 -3.72
C TYR A 69 -11.79 1.70 -4.12
N ASP A 70 -10.70 2.15 -4.71
CA ASP A 70 -10.48 3.52 -5.14
C ASP A 70 -9.72 3.49 -6.46
N PRO A 71 -10.31 3.95 -7.58
CA PRO A 71 -9.67 3.91 -8.89
C PRO A 71 -8.40 4.78 -8.99
N LEU A 72 -8.16 5.70 -8.03
CA LEU A 72 -6.90 6.45 -7.97
C LEU A 72 -5.74 5.57 -7.48
N HIS A 73 -6.03 4.59 -6.64
CA HIS A 73 -5.03 3.74 -5.98
C HIS A 73 -5.01 2.31 -6.53
N HIS A 74 -6.10 1.89 -7.18
CA HIS A 74 -6.31 0.51 -7.59
C HIS A 74 -6.45 0.38 -9.10
N GLN A 75 -5.47 -0.25 -9.72
CA GLN A 75 -5.56 -0.64 -11.12
C GLN A 75 -6.41 -1.91 -11.25
N ARG A 76 -7.69 -1.74 -11.60
CA ARG A 76 -8.60 -2.86 -11.89
C ARG A 76 -8.14 -3.67 -13.10
N ILE A 77 -8.23 -4.98 -12.98
CA ILE A 77 -8.00 -5.91 -14.09
C ILE A 77 -9.35 -6.36 -14.63
N GLN A 78 -9.55 -6.13 -15.93
CA GLN A 78 -10.70 -6.65 -16.64
C GLN A 78 -10.42 -8.11 -17.01
N ARG A 79 -11.15 -9.02 -16.38
CA ARG A 79 -11.11 -10.46 -16.66
C ARG A 79 -12.55 -10.95 -16.72
N GLN A 80 -12.86 -11.84 -17.66
CA GLN A 80 -14.15 -12.50 -17.69
C GLN A 80 -14.26 -13.40 -16.46
N MET A 81 -15.22 -13.08 -15.59
CA MET A 81 -15.47 -13.84 -14.38
C MET A 81 -16.56 -14.88 -14.64
N PRO A 82 -16.54 -16.02 -13.92
CA PRO A 82 -17.64 -16.97 -13.92
C PRO A 82 -18.97 -16.29 -13.57
N GLY A 83 -20.09 -16.79 -14.09
CA GLY A 83 -21.41 -16.19 -13.85
C GLY A 83 -21.88 -16.17 -12.38
N ASN A 84 -21.24 -16.96 -11.52
CA ASN A 84 -21.49 -17.01 -10.07
C ASN A 84 -20.49 -16.17 -9.24
N PHE A 85 -19.68 -15.32 -9.87
CA PHE A 85 -18.73 -14.46 -9.18
C PHE A 85 -19.45 -13.37 -8.38
N ASP A 86 -19.02 -13.14 -7.14
CA ASP A 86 -19.55 -12.08 -6.29
C ASP A 86 -19.05 -10.70 -6.77
N PRO A 87 -19.92 -9.82 -7.30
CA PRO A 87 -19.52 -8.55 -7.90
C PRO A 87 -19.00 -7.53 -6.88
N ARG A 88 -19.13 -7.81 -5.57
CA ARG A 88 -18.57 -6.96 -4.51
C ARG A 88 -17.06 -7.06 -4.43
N TRP A 89 -16.44 -8.05 -5.07
CA TRP A 89 -15.00 -8.21 -5.15
C TRP A 89 -14.46 -7.65 -6.47
N VAL A 90 -13.35 -6.92 -6.39
CA VAL A 90 -12.68 -6.30 -7.54
C VAL A 90 -11.30 -6.91 -7.69
N LEU A 91 -11.02 -7.49 -8.86
CA LEU A 91 -9.67 -7.94 -9.22
C LEU A 91 -8.81 -6.72 -9.54
N VAL A 92 -7.71 -6.56 -8.81
CA VAL A 92 -6.77 -5.44 -8.97
C VAL A 92 -5.35 -5.97 -9.07
N LYS A 93 -4.47 -5.23 -9.77
CA LYS A 93 -3.03 -5.41 -9.53
C LYS A 93 -2.74 -5.16 -8.05
N ARG A 94 -1.71 -5.82 -7.51
CA ARG A 94 -1.31 -5.59 -6.12
C ARG A 94 -1.13 -4.08 -5.87
N PRO A 95 -1.80 -3.50 -4.87
CA PRO A 95 -1.76 -2.06 -4.66
C PRO A 95 -0.33 -1.55 -4.49
N PHE A 96 -0.03 -0.41 -5.10
CA PHE A 96 1.18 0.36 -4.81
C PHE A 96 0.73 1.77 -4.51
N VAL A 97 0.64 2.09 -3.22
CA VAL A 97 0.10 3.37 -2.76
C VAL A 97 1.24 4.19 -2.20
N LYS A 98 1.50 5.33 -2.83
CA LYS A 98 2.56 6.26 -2.44
C LYS A 98 1.97 7.44 -1.69
N ALA A 99 2.62 7.85 -0.61
CA ALA A 99 2.36 9.09 0.10
C ALA A 99 3.67 9.84 0.31
N GLY A 100 3.71 11.14 -0.03
CA GLY A 100 4.88 12.00 0.08
C GLY A 100 4.88 12.89 1.32
N GLY A 101 5.46 14.09 1.18
CA GLY A 101 5.51 15.11 2.24
C GLY A 101 4.14 15.67 2.63
N GLU A 102 3.15 15.54 1.75
CA GLU A 102 1.76 15.97 1.96
C GLU A 102 0.96 15.03 2.86
N LEU A 103 1.52 13.89 3.28
CA LEU A 103 0.80 12.94 4.12
C LEU A 103 0.49 13.56 5.49
N THR A 104 -0.79 13.59 5.81
CA THR A 104 -1.31 13.99 7.12
C THR A 104 -1.75 12.78 7.93
N THR A 105 -1.79 12.90 9.26
CA THR A 105 -2.36 11.86 10.14
C THR A 105 -3.84 11.60 9.89
N ALA A 106 -4.58 12.59 9.38
CA ALA A 106 -5.99 12.44 9.01
C ALA A 106 -6.18 11.40 7.89
N GLN A 107 -5.27 11.34 6.92
CA GLN A 107 -5.29 10.32 5.85
C GLN A 107 -4.97 8.90 6.37
N LEU A 108 -4.46 8.78 7.59
CA LEU A 108 -4.25 7.51 8.31
C LEU A 108 -5.45 7.14 9.20
N SER A 109 -6.60 7.76 8.99
CA SER A 109 -7.86 7.44 9.68
C SER A 109 -9.02 7.39 8.69
N PRO A 110 -10.09 6.63 8.98
CA PRO A 110 -11.31 6.67 8.18
C PRO A 110 -11.88 8.09 8.11
N SER A 111 -12.37 8.49 6.94
CA SER A 111 -12.98 9.81 6.73
C SER A 111 -14.41 9.67 6.26
N PHE A 112 -15.37 10.32 6.92
CA PHE A 112 -16.77 10.28 6.50
C PHE A 112 -17.05 11.31 5.40
N ASP A 113 -17.67 10.88 4.29
CA ASP A 113 -18.21 11.78 3.27
C ASP A 113 -19.70 12.05 3.55
N PRO A 114 -20.09 13.28 3.93
CA PRO A 114 -21.48 13.59 4.28
C PRO A 114 -22.41 13.65 3.06
N LEU A 115 -21.89 13.89 1.86
CA LEU A 115 -22.67 13.93 0.63
C LEU A 115 -22.99 12.52 0.15
N MET A 116 -21.98 11.66 0.11
CA MET A 116 -22.10 10.27 -0.35
C MET A 116 -22.58 9.30 0.74
N ARG A 117 -22.51 9.73 2.01
CA ARG A 117 -22.94 8.99 3.21
C ARG A 117 -22.25 7.64 3.40
N TYR A 118 -20.94 7.60 3.15
CA TYR A 118 -20.09 6.45 3.48
C TYR A 118 -18.75 6.93 4.04
N TYR A 119 -18.01 6.01 4.66
CA TYR A 119 -16.63 6.23 5.05
C TYR A 119 -15.66 5.92 3.91
N GLU A 120 -14.59 6.68 3.82
CA GLU A 120 -13.41 6.37 3.03
C GLU A 120 -12.41 5.60 3.87
N ALA A 121 -11.90 4.49 3.32
CA ALA A 121 -10.78 3.78 3.92
C ALA A 121 -9.53 4.66 3.97
N PRO A 122 -8.74 4.59 5.05
CA PRO A 122 -7.48 5.30 5.14
C PRO A 122 -6.48 4.79 4.09
N ILE A 123 -5.51 5.63 3.73
CA ILE A 123 -4.60 5.38 2.60
C ILE A 123 -3.75 4.13 2.75
N HIS A 124 -3.34 3.78 3.98
CA HIS A 124 -2.57 2.57 4.26
C HIS A 124 -3.43 1.30 4.11
N LEU A 125 -4.72 1.37 4.45
CA LEU A 125 -5.65 0.24 4.25
C LEU A 125 -5.91 0.00 2.76
N LYS A 126 -5.96 1.07 1.94
CA LYS A 126 -6.01 0.98 0.47
C LYS A 126 -4.76 0.31 -0.13
N ALA A 127 -3.64 0.32 0.58
CA ALA A 127 -2.41 -0.36 0.16
C ALA A 127 -2.37 -1.86 0.50
N ASN A 128 -3.38 -2.38 1.22
CA ASN A 128 -3.36 -3.73 1.76
C ASN A 128 -3.26 -4.80 0.63
N GLY A 129 -2.49 -5.85 0.89
CA GLY A 129 -2.12 -6.87 -0.10
C GLY A 129 -1.06 -6.43 -1.11
N GLY A 130 -0.54 -5.21 -0.97
CA GLY A 130 0.49 -4.61 -1.80
C GLY A 130 1.57 -3.89 -0.99
N ILE A 131 2.00 -2.71 -1.46
CA ILE A 131 3.00 -1.86 -0.80
C ILE A 131 2.40 -0.49 -0.49
N PHE A 132 2.60 -0.05 0.76
CA PHE A 132 2.44 1.34 1.17
C PHE A 132 3.82 2.01 1.23
N LEU A 133 4.10 2.94 0.32
CA LEU A 133 5.35 3.68 0.26
C LEU A 133 5.20 5.05 0.90
N LEU A 134 5.95 5.28 1.98
CA LEU A 134 6.19 6.61 2.54
C LEU A 134 7.45 7.19 1.92
N ASP A 135 7.30 8.16 1.02
CA ASP A 135 8.41 8.87 0.41
C ASP A 135 8.75 10.15 1.18
N ASP A 136 9.99 10.62 1.07
CA ASP A 136 10.48 11.82 1.77
C ASP A 136 10.17 11.81 3.29
N PHE A 137 10.23 10.64 3.92
CA PHE A 137 9.94 10.47 5.34
C PHE A 137 10.82 11.40 6.20
N GLY A 138 10.20 12.24 7.03
CA GLY A 138 10.89 13.32 7.72
C GLY A 138 10.54 14.72 7.24
N ARG A 139 9.92 14.85 6.05
CA ARG A 139 9.54 16.14 5.44
C ARG A 139 8.04 16.43 5.51
N GLN A 140 7.28 15.62 6.24
CA GLN A 140 5.87 15.81 6.46
C GLN A 140 5.61 16.91 7.51
N ASP A 141 4.45 17.56 7.42
CA ASP A 141 3.95 18.48 8.46
C ASP A 141 3.78 17.77 9.81
N SER A 142 3.40 16.48 9.76
CA SER A 142 3.30 15.63 10.94
C SER A 142 4.67 15.12 11.37
N SER A 143 4.94 15.09 12.68
CA SER A 143 6.22 14.55 13.15
C SER A 143 6.41 13.08 12.71
N PRO A 144 7.63 12.68 12.31
CA PRO A 144 7.93 11.29 11.93
C PRO A 144 7.53 10.28 13.01
N ARG A 145 7.71 10.65 14.28
CA ARG A 145 7.32 9.85 15.43
C ARG A 145 5.80 9.64 15.50
N ALA A 146 5.01 10.68 15.23
CA ALA A 146 3.55 10.56 15.22
C ALA A 146 3.07 9.64 14.10
N LEU A 147 3.64 9.76 12.89
CA LEU A 147 3.34 8.87 11.76
C LEU A 147 3.69 7.42 12.10
N LEU A 148 4.90 7.17 12.62
CA LEU A 148 5.33 5.83 13.02
C LEU A 148 4.47 5.27 14.14
N ASN A 149 4.11 6.05 15.16
CA ASN A 149 3.26 5.56 16.24
C ASN A 149 1.88 5.10 15.73
N ARG A 150 1.31 5.78 14.72
CA ARG A 150 0.03 5.37 14.12
C ARG A 150 0.18 4.05 13.35
N LEU A 151 1.29 3.88 12.64
CA LEU A 151 1.55 2.69 11.82
C LEU A 151 2.09 1.50 12.63
N ILE A 152 2.85 1.73 13.70
CA ILE A 152 3.52 0.71 14.51
C ILE A 152 2.53 -0.31 15.05
N VAL A 153 1.34 0.13 15.50
CA VAL A 153 0.33 -0.79 16.02
C VAL A 153 -0.11 -1.78 14.94
N ALA A 154 -0.39 -1.27 13.73
CA ALA A 154 -0.74 -2.09 12.57
C ALA A 154 0.41 -3.01 12.14
N LEU A 155 1.64 -2.52 12.18
CA LEU A 155 2.83 -3.25 11.74
C LEU A 155 3.29 -4.33 12.73
N GLU A 156 3.21 -4.07 14.05
CA GLU A 156 3.62 -5.02 15.10
C GLU A 156 2.57 -6.10 15.34
N ARG A 157 1.30 -5.70 15.43
CA ARG A 157 0.22 -6.63 15.79
C ARG A 157 -0.41 -7.31 14.59
N ARG A 158 -0.09 -6.84 13.37
CA ARG A 158 -0.78 -7.21 12.13
C ARG A 158 -2.30 -6.98 12.22
N ILE A 159 -2.70 -6.01 13.04
CA ILE A 159 -4.09 -5.62 13.32
C ILE A 159 -4.17 -4.11 13.24
N ASP A 160 -5.03 -3.61 12.36
CA ASP A 160 -5.33 -2.19 12.23
C ASP A 160 -6.57 -1.86 13.08
N TYR A 161 -6.53 -0.76 13.85
CA TYR A 161 -7.59 -0.30 14.76
C TYR A 161 -8.09 1.09 14.35
#